data_AF-A0A941YVB7-F1
#
_entry.id   AF-A0A941YVB7-F1
#
_cell.length_a   1.000
_cell.length_b   1.000
_cell.length_c   1.000
_cell.angle_alpha   90.00
_cell.angle_beta   90.00
_cell.angle_gamma   90.00
#
_symmetry.space_group_name_H-M   'P 1'
#
loop_
_entity.id
_entity.type
_entity.pdbx_description
1 polymer ?
#
loop_
_entity_poly.entity_id
_entity_poly.type
_entity_poly.pdbx_seq_one_letter_code
_entity_poly.pdbx_strand_id
1 'polypeptide(L)'
;MDEKDKVPPAGTEHGALFEELRETIAKHTDAATRERLLKRLDHLEASVNSSAFGTHLKTFVEEVEEDAAIVAPFLSRLSSLLP
;
A
#
# COMPACT_ATOMS: atom_id res chain seq x y z
N MET A 1 22.65 -14.80 -15.36
CA MET A 1 21.78 -15.33 -14.29
C MET A 1 21.55 -14.18 -13.36
N ASP A 2 20.33 -13.71 -13.42
CA ASP A 2 19.89 -12.36 -13.13
C ASP A 2 20.15 -12.00 -11.67
N GLU A 3 20.66 -10.79 -11.47
CA GLU A 3 20.87 -10.21 -10.16
C GLU A 3 19.56 -10.27 -9.38
N LYS A 4 19.57 -11.13 -8.37
CA LYS A 4 18.83 -11.02 -7.11
C LYS A 4 17.93 -9.79 -7.07
N ASP A 5 16.62 -10.03 -7.09
CA ASP A 5 15.61 -9.33 -6.30
C ASP A 5 16.23 -8.77 -5.01
N LYS A 6 16.75 -7.56 -5.11
CA LYS A 6 17.24 -6.82 -3.96
C LYS A 6 16.09 -5.93 -3.54
N VAL A 7 15.09 -6.54 -2.92
CA VAL A 7 14.14 -5.78 -2.09
C VAL A 7 14.98 -5.25 -0.92
N PRO A 8 15.22 -3.93 -0.82
CA PRO A 8 15.99 -3.40 0.29
C PRO A 8 15.23 -3.62 1.61
N PRO A 9 15.92 -3.89 2.73
CA PRO A 9 15.27 -4.04 4.02
C PRO A 9 14.78 -2.67 4.49
N ALA A 10 13.53 -2.33 4.19
CA ALA A 10 12.83 -1.26 4.90
C ALA A 10 12.34 -1.83 6.24
N GLY A 11 12.29 -1.00 7.29
CA GLY A 11 11.81 -1.37 8.63
C GLY A 11 10.64 -2.37 8.58
N THR A 12 10.89 -3.53 9.19
CA THR A 12 10.47 -4.88 8.79
C THR A 12 8.97 -5.14 8.65
N GLU A 13 8.12 -4.27 9.18
CA GLU A 13 6.67 -4.48 9.29
C GLU A 13 5.87 -3.68 8.25
N HIS A 14 6.34 -2.48 7.86
CA HIS A 14 5.64 -1.67 6.85
C HIS A 14 5.81 -2.28 5.45
N GLY A 15 7.03 -2.68 5.07
CA GLY A 15 7.30 -3.25 3.75
C GLY A 15 6.48 -4.50 3.45
N ALA A 16 6.39 -5.42 4.43
CA ALA A 16 5.57 -6.63 4.31
C ALA A 16 4.08 -6.31 4.10
N LEU A 17 3.55 -5.30 4.81
CA LEU A 17 2.16 -4.87 4.62
C LEU A 17 1.91 -4.24 3.25
N PHE A 18 2.85 -3.45 2.74
CA PHE A 18 2.75 -2.87 1.41
C PHE A 18 2.79 -3.96 0.32
N GLU A 19 3.63 -4.99 0.48
CA GLU A 19 3.64 -6.15 -0.41
C GLU A 19 2.31 -6.93 -0.38
N GLU A 20 1.80 -7.29 0.81
CA GLU A 20 0.52 -8.00 0.92
C GLU A 20 -0.64 -7.17 0.33
N LEU A 21 -0.62 -5.85 0.51
CA LEU A 21 -1.62 -4.93 -0.05
C LEU A 21 -1.49 -4.83 -1.58
N ARG A 22 -0.27 -4.84 -2.14
CA ARG A 22 -0.05 -4.94 -3.61
C ARG A 22 -0.62 -6.24 -4.16
N GLU A 23 -0.37 -7.38 -3.52
CA GLU A 23 -0.91 -8.67 -3.97
C GLU A 23 -2.44 -8.70 -3.93
N THR A 24 -3.03 -8.07 -2.93
CA THR A 24 -4.48 -7.96 -2.78
C THR A 24 -5.08 -7.10 -3.88
N ILE A 25 -4.49 -5.93 -4.14
CA ILE A 25 -4.88 -5.05 -5.27
C ILE A 25 -4.64 -5.75 -6.61
N ALA A 26 -3.60 -6.59 -6.74
CA ALA A 26 -3.31 -7.30 -7.97
C ALA A 26 -4.44 -8.28 -8.38
N LYS A 27 -5.17 -8.81 -7.39
CA LYS A 27 -6.34 -9.69 -7.56
C LYS A 27 -7.63 -8.95 -7.91
N HIS A 28 -7.60 -7.62 -7.92
CA HIS A 28 -8.74 -6.80 -8.29
C HIS A 28 -9.16 -7.05 -9.74
N THR A 29 -10.47 -7.21 -9.97
CA THR A 29 -11.03 -7.58 -11.29
C THR A 29 -10.98 -6.43 -12.28
N ASP A 30 -11.12 -5.18 -11.79
CA ASP A 30 -10.97 -3.99 -12.62
C ASP A 30 -9.50 -3.60 -12.77
N ALA A 31 -9.00 -3.64 -14.01
CA ALA A 31 -7.60 -3.34 -14.34
C ALA A 31 -7.25 -1.86 -14.18
N ALA A 32 -8.19 -0.95 -14.48
CA ALA A 32 -7.94 0.50 -14.41
C ALA A 32 -7.87 0.96 -12.95
N THR A 33 -8.77 0.47 -12.11
CA THR A 33 -8.74 0.65 -10.65
C THR A 33 -7.47 0.03 -10.09
N ARG A 34 -7.14 -1.22 -10.45
CA ARG A 34 -5.90 -1.88 -10.01
C ARG A 34 -4.65 -1.03 -10.27
N GLU A 35 -4.47 -0.53 -11.49
CA GLU A 35 -3.30 0.30 -11.82
C GLU A 35 -3.26 1.62 -11.03
N ARG A 36 -4.40 2.29 -10.84
CA ARG A 36 -4.48 3.50 -10.02
C ARG A 36 -4.10 3.21 -8.57
N LEU A 37 -4.65 2.14 -8.01
CA LEU A 37 -4.41 1.73 -6.63
C LEU A 37 -2.95 1.36 -6.39
N LEU A 38 -2.33 0.59 -7.30
CA LEU A 38 -0.91 0.26 -7.22
C LEU A 38 -0.03 1.53 -7.26
N LYS A 39 -0.36 2.49 -8.13
CA LYS A 39 0.38 3.76 -8.22
C LYS A 39 0.22 4.61 -6.97
N ARG A 40 -0.97 4.67 -6.37
CA ARG A 40 -1.17 5.38 -5.10
C ARG A 40 -0.49 4.68 -3.94
N LEU A 41 -0.47 3.36 -3.93
CA LEU A 41 0.21 2.57 -2.91
C LEU A 41 1.73 2.77 -2.94
N ASP A 42 2.33 2.86 -4.12
CA ASP A 42 3.75 3.19 -4.30
C ASP A 42 4.09 4.57 -3.73
N HIS A 43 3.27 5.59 -4.03
CA HIS A 43 3.40 6.92 -3.42
C HIS A 43 3.21 6.91 -1.89
N LEU A 44 2.30 6.07 -1.38
CA LEU A 44 2.03 5.93 0.05
C LEU A 44 3.24 5.32 0.78
N GLU A 45 3.85 4.28 0.22
CA GLU A 45 5.05 3.65 0.73
C GLU A 45 6.26 4.61 0.72
N ALA A 46 6.47 5.32 -0.39
CA ALA A 46 7.51 6.34 -0.48
C ALA A 46 7.32 7.47 0.55
N SER A 47 6.08 7.73 0.96
CA SER A 47 5.73 8.77 1.92
C SER A 47 5.61 8.26 3.36
N VAL A 48 5.90 6.99 3.66
CA VAL A 48 5.66 6.40 5.01
C VAL A 48 6.44 7.09 6.13
N ASN A 49 7.62 7.64 5.83
CA ASN A 49 8.43 8.41 6.77
C ASN A 49 8.20 9.93 6.68
N SER A 50 7.22 10.36 5.91
CA SER A 50 6.90 11.77 5.67
C SER A 50 5.65 12.18 6.43
N SER A 51 5.59 13.45 6.86
CA SER A 51 4.38 14.02 7.47
C SER A 51 3.17 14.01 6.52
N ALA A 52 3.39 13.83 5.22
CA ALA A 52 2.34 13.68 4.21
C ALA A 52 1.70 12.27 4.19
N PHE A 53 2.23 11.29 4.94
CA PHE A 53 1.73 9.92 4.95
C PHE A 53 0.23 9.84 5.23
N GLY A 54 -0.24 10.51 6.29
CA GLY A 54 -1.66 10.50 6.66
C GLY A 54 -2.56 11.09 5.57
N THR A 55 -2.09 12.10 4.84
CA THR A 55 -2.82 12.68 3.70
C THR A 55 -2.90 11.68 2.55
N HIS A 56 -1.78 11.06 2.18
CA HIS A 56 -1.75 10.05 1.13
C HIS A 56 -2.57 8.81 1.50
N LEU A 57 -2.55 8.41 2.77
CA LEU A 57 -3.34 7.30 3.29
C LEU A 57 -4.83 7.62 3.12
N LYS A 58 -5.27 8.78 3.60
CA LYS A 58 -6.67 9.21 3.47
C LYS A 58 -7.12 9.23 2.01
N THR A 59 -6.31 9.82 1.12
CA THR A 59 -6.59 9.85 -0.32
C THR A 59 -6.64 8.45 -0.93
N PHE A 60 -5.81 7.52 -0.48
CA PHE A 60 -5.90 6.11 -0.89
C PHE A 60 -7.21 5.48 -0.40
N VAL A 61 -7.61 5.68 0.86
CA VAL A 61 -8.87 5.18 1.44
C VAL A 61 -10.10 5.70 0.71
N GLU A 62 -10.11 6.97 0.33
CA GLU A 62 -11.22 7.57 -0.41
C GLU A 62 -11.35 6.99 -1.83
N GLU A 63 -10.25 6.55 -2.44
CA GLU A 63 -10.27 5.95 -3.78
C GLU A 63 -10.67 4.47 -3.78
N VAL A 64 -10.30 3.77 -2.72
CA VAL A 64 -10.70 2.38 -2.46
C VAL A 64 -12.02 2.31 -1.71
N GLU A 65 -12.81 3.38 -1.57
CA GLU A 65 -14.01 3.35 -0.70
C GLU A 65 -15.01 2.26 -1.15
N GLU A 66 -15.13 2.03 -2.45
CA GLU A 66 -15.92 0.92 -3.02
C GLU A 66 -15.33 -0.47 -2.70
N ASP A 67 -14.00 -0.55 -2.57
CA ASP A 67 -13.23 -1.74 -2.23
C ASP A 67 -12.70 -1.73 -0.79
N ALA A 68 -13.30 -0.88 0.07
CA ALA A 68 -12.76 -0.58 1.38
C ALA A 68 -12.74 -1.84 2.24
N ALA A 69 -13.67 -2.77 2.02
CA ALA A 69 -13.70 -4.05 2.70
C ALA A 69 -12.44 -4.90 2.45
N ILE A 70 -11.83 -4.80 1.27
CA ILE A 70 -10.66 -5.56 0.85
C ILE A 70 -9.40 -4.96 1.49
N VAL A 71 -9.33 -3.63 1.60
CA VAL A 71 -8.14 -2.93 2.08
C VAL A 71 -8.21 -2.50 3.55
N ALA A 72 -9.40 -2.46 4.16
CA ALA A 72 -9.64 -2.14 5.57
C ALA A 72 -8.70 -2.87 6.56
N PRO A 73 -8.49 -4.20 6.46
CA PRO A 73 -7.57 -4.88 7.37
C PRO A 73 -6.14 -4.36 7.26
N PHE A 74 -5.70 -3.93 6.08
CA PHE A 74 -4.38 -3.34 5.86
C PHE A 74 -4.30 -1.92 6.43
N LEU A 75 -5.37 -1.13 6.27
CA LEU A 75 -5.45 0.22 6.83
C LEU A 75 -5.42 0.21 8.37
N SER A 76 -6.12 -0.73 9.00
CA SER A 76 -6.06 -0.91 10.46
C SER A 76 -4.66 -1.29 10.94
N ARG A 77 -3.94 -2.14 10.21
CA ARG A 77 -2.56 -2.51 10.53
C ARG A 77 -1.58 -1.37 10.29
N LEU A 78 -1.71 -0.64 9.18
CA LEU A 78 -0.91 0.55 8.88
C LEU A 78 -1.08 1.62 9.96
N SER A 79 -2.31 1.90 10.38
CA SER A 79 -2.61 2.85 11.46
C SER A 79 -1.98 2.43 12.80
N SER A 80 -1.94 1.13 13.08
CA SER A 80 -1.33 0.60 14.31
C SER A 80 0.20 0.64 14.30
N LEU A 81 0.82 0.79 13.13
CA LEU A 81 2.28 0.87 12.98
C LEU A 81 2.79 2.30 12.89
N LEU A 82 1.89 3.29 12.83
CA LEU A 82 2.30 4.69 12.90
C LEU A 82 2.76 5.03 14.34
N PRO A 83 3.91 5.70 14.50
CA PRO A 83 4.44 6.09 15.81
C PRO A 83 3.60 7.19 16.49
#